data_AF-A0A953UB22-F1
#
_entry.id   AF-A0A953UB22-F1
#
_cell.length_a   1.000
_cell.length_b   1.000
_cell.length_c   1.000
_cell.angle_alpha   90.00
_cell.angle_beta   90.00
_cell.angle_gamma   90.00
#
_symmetry.space_group_name_H-M   'P 1'
#
loop_
_entity.id
_entity.type
_entity.pdbx_description
1 polymer ?
#
loop_
_entity_poly.entity_id
_entity_poly.type
_entity_poly.pdbx_seq_one_letter_code
_entity_poly.pdbx_strand_id
1 'polypeptide(L)'
;MKKLAITIMLLSMAGLAAADELEDSYTKLKDAVAKKDADAVKADAATTNKLAMALVNAPKPADADEAKAWTERVQYGKEVSTYTEYALATTAAQVQVSEPAKAVALVDALIAQNAKSKYLDELCANAYLVALGKAGGPAKQAEGMAKIVAGRPDNIVALTALSELRPASAGANASRLLAAAKKPKPEGLPDAEWEKMKNSALANGYFYAGFTAGQKQAWKECDSNLKSALPLIAGDASKTATAYFSLGICNFNFGKLTNDRTRMQAGQQYMEKAAAMKGPYQNQAYSQNLAMKQALGGR
;
A
#
# COMPACT_ATOMS: atom_id res chain seq x y z
N MET A 1 10.46 17.72 12.56
CA MET A 1 9.26 17.15 13.21
C MET A 1 8.23 18.27 13.35
N LYS A 2 7.23 18.34 12.47
CA LYS A 2 6.10 19.26 12.69
C LYS A 2 5.25 18.66 13.81
N LYS A 3 5.10 19.39 14.92
CA LYS A 3 4.17 19.02 16.00
C LYS A 3 2.77 18.94 15.37
N LEU A 4 2.21 17.74 15.26
CA LEU A 4 0.80 17.58 14.94
C LEU A 4 0.05 18.11 16.17
N ALA A 5 -0.36 19.38 16.12
CA ALA A 5 -1.15 19.99 17.16
C ALA A 5 -2.58 19.43 17.04
N ILE A 6 -2.82 18.28 17.68
CA ILE A 6 -4.18 17.86 17.98
C ILE A 6 -4.63 18.79 19.11
N THR A 7 -5.35 19.84 18.77
CA THR A 7 -5.95 20.76 19.75
C THR A 7 -7.14 20.06 20.38
N ILE A 8 -6.88 19.33 21.46
CA ILE A 8 -7.94 18.76 22.29
C ILE A 8 -8.49 19.89 23.16
N MET A 9 -9.77 20.25 22.99
CA MET A 9 -10.44 21.16 23.91
C MET A 9 -10.58 20.47 25.27
N LEU A 10 -10.04 21.08 26.32
CA LEU A 10 -10.34 20.72 27.70
C LEU A 10 -11.82 21.00 27.96
N LEU A 11 -12.64 19.96 27.90
CA LEU A 11 -14.03 20.03 28.35
C LEU A 11 -14.07 19.92 29.87
N SER A 12 -14.83 20.79 30.54
CA SER A 12 -15.19 20.60 31.95
C SER A 12 -16.20 19.44 32.06
N MET A 13 -15.72 18.19 32.06
CA MET A 13 -16.54 16.99 32.21
C MET A 13 -16.88 16.67 33.67
N ALA A 14 -16.98 17.69 34.52
CA ALA A 14 -17.16 17.54 35.96
C ALA A 14 -18.37 16.64 36.29
N GLY A 15 -18.10 15.50 36.95
CA GLY A 15 -19.12 14.59 37.48
C GLY A 15 -19.36 13.30 36.68
N LEU A 16 -18.65 13.06 35.58
CA LEU A 16 -18.74 11.81 34.81
C LEU A 16 -17.51 10.94 35.08
N ALA A 17 -17.63 9.93 35.95
CA ALA A 17 -16.52 9.02 36.30
C ALA A 17 -15.81 8.41 35.07
N ALA A 18 -16.57 8.08 34.01
CA ALA A 18 -16.01 7.56 32.76
C ALA A 18 -15.16 8.57 31.97
N ALA A 19 -15.37 9.88 32.17
CA ALA A 19 -14.59 10.95 31.57
C ALA A 19 -13.24 11.14 32.29
N ASP A 20 -13.25 11.07 33.63
CA ASP A 20 -12.04 11.16 34.44
C ASP A 20 -11.11 9.97 34.18
N GLU A 21 -11.66 8.75 34.11
CA GLU A 21 -10.90 7.54 33.75
C GLU A 21 -10.25 7.62 32.35
N LEU A 22 -10.92 8.27 31.39
CA LEU A 22 -10.39 8.45 30.04
C LEU A 22 -9.22 9.44 30.03
N GLU A 23 -9.30 10.56 30.76
CA GLU A 23 -8.22 11.55 30.81
C GLU A 23 -6.97 10.98 31.50
N ASP A 24 -7.14 10.20 32.57
CA ASP A 24 -6.04 9.50 33.24
C ASP A 24 -5.36 8.49 32.29
N SER A 25 -6.16 7.66 31.61
CA SER A 25 -5.64 6.69 30.63
C SER A 25 -4.94 7.40 29.46
N TYR A 26 -5.50 8.51 28.99
CA TYR A 26 -4.93 9.34 27.93
C TYR A 26 -3.59 9.95 28.34
N THR A 27 -3.48 10.46 29.57
CA THR A 27 -2.24 11.00 30.13
C THR A 27 -1.17 9.93 30.27
N LYS A 28 -1.54 8.76 30.79
CA LYS A 28 -0.62 7.61 30.87
C LYS A 28 -0.09 7.20 29.50
N LEU A 29 -0.95 7.17 28.48
CA LEU A 29 -0.52 6.87 27.11
C LEU A 29 0.45 7.93 26.56
N LYS A 30 0.20 9.23 26.79
CA LYS A 30 1.13 10.31 26.40
C LYS A 30 2.50 10.10 27.04
N ASP A 31 2.54 9.73 28.32
CA ASP A 31 3.79 9.46 29.03
C ASP A 31 4.53 8.24 28.48
N ALA A 32 3.81 7.16 28.17
CA ALA A 32 4.39 5.97 27.54
C ALA A 32 5.02 6.31 26.17
N VAL A 33 4.34 7.12 25.35
CA VAL A 33 4.88 7.61 24.07
C VAL A 33 6.12 8.46 24.28
N ALA A 34 6.13 9.38 25.25
CA ALA A 34 7.28 10.23 25.55
C ALA A 34 8.51 9.41 25.98
N LYS A 35 8.29 8.32 26.73
CA LYS A 35 9.31 7.36 27.15
C LYS A 35 9.71 6.37 26.05
N LYS A 36 9.01 6.34 24.92
CA LYS A 36 9.16 5.36 23.83
C LYS A 36 8.99 3.91 24.31
N ASP A 37 8.18 3.70 25.34
CA ASP A 37 7.94 2.38 25.89
C ASP A 37 6.91 1.64 25.02
N ALA A 38 7.40 0.82 24.09
CA ALA A 38 6.55 0.12 23.12
C ALA A 38 5.52 -0.81 23.78
N ASP A 39 5.86 -1.46 24.90
CA ASP A 39 4.96 -2.39 25.56
C ASP A 39 3.86 -1.63 26.32
N ALA A 40 4.23 -0.56 27.03
CA ALA A 40 3.25 0.33 27.67
C ALA A 40 2.35 1.02 26.63
N VAL A 41 2.90 1.54 25.53
CA VAL A 41 2.12 2.16 24.46
C VAL A 41 1.08 1.20 23.90
N LYS A 42 1.45 -0.07 23.66
CA LYS A 42 0.50 -1.08 23.16
C LYS A 42 -0.66 -1.31 24.14
N ALA A 43 -0.36 -1.48 25.42
CA ALA A 43 -1.37 -1.74 26.44
C ALA A 43 -2.26 -0.52 26.73
N ASP A 44 -1.64 0.65 26.88
CA ASP A 44 -2.33 1.89 27.22
C ASP A 44 -3.15 2.41 26.03
N ALA A 45 -2.71 2.21 24.79
CA ALA A 45 -3.51 2.56 23.60
C ALA A 45 -4.80 1.73 23.54
N ALA A 46 -4.73 0.43 23.79
CA ALA A 46 -5.91 -0.44 23.80
C ALA A 46 -6.91 -0.04 24.88
N THR A 47 -6.42 0.24 26.10
CA THR A 47 -7.25 0.67 27.24
C THR A 47 -7.90 2.03 26.97
N THR A 48 -7.10 3.01 26.53
CA THR A 48 -7.55 4.36 26.21
C THR A 48 -8.59 4.33 25.09
N ASN A 49 -8.36 3.55 24.03
CA ASN A 49 -9.31 3.44 22.92
C ASN A 49 -10.64 2.82 23.36
N LYS A 50 -10.60 1.80 24.25
CA LYS A 50 -11.83 1.19 24.79
C LYS A 50 -12.68 2.23 25.53
N LEU A 51 -12.07 3.03 26.40
CA LEU A 51 -12.75 4.09 27.14
C LEU A 51 -13.26 5.19 26.20
N ALA A 52 -12.45 5.61 25.24
CA ALA A 52 -12.83 6.60 24.23
C ALA A 52 -14.05 6.14 23.41
N MET A 53 -14.04 4.89 22.95
CA MET A 53 -15.15 4.32 22.18
C MET A 53 -16.43 4.15 23.03
N ALA A 54 -16.33 4.02 24.36
CA ALA A 54 -17.50 4.02 25.23
C ALA A 54 -18.22 5.38 25.19
N LEU A 55 -17.48 6.50 25.15
CA LEU A 55 -18.08 7.82 24.96
C LEU A 55 -18.67 7.99 23.55
N VAL A 56 -17.96 7.54 22.52
CA VAL A 56 -18.42 7.65 21.12
C VAL A 56 -19.72 6.88 20.88
N ASN A 57 -19.86 5.71 21.49
CA ASN A 57 -21.01 4.83 21.31
C ASN A 57 -22.14 5.09 22.32
N ALA A 58 -21.98 6.04 23.23
CA ALA A 58 -23.03 6.40 24.18
C ALA A 58 -24.27 6.90 23.41
N PRO A 59 -25.50 6.50 23.80
CA PRO A 59 -26.71 6.94 23.13
C PRO A 59 -26.91 8.45 23.28
N LYS A 60 -27.43 9.10 22.24
CA LYS A 60 -27.76 10.52 22.27
C LYS A 60 -28.91 10.78 23.28
N PRO A 61 -28.75 11.70 24.25
CA PRO A 61 -29.82 12.09 25.16
C PRO A 61 -31.01 12.74 24.45
N ALA A 62 -32.18 12.64 25.06
CA ALA A 62 -33.42 13.27 24.57
C ALA A 62 -33.49 14.76 24.94
N ASP A 63 -32.90 15.14 26.07
CA ASP A 63 -32.81 16.53 26.50
C ASP A 63 -31.83 17.33 25.63
N ALA A 64 -32.19 18.57 25.31
CA ALA A 64 -31.45 19.41 24.37
C ALA A 64 -30.08 19.88 24.92
N ASP A 65 -30.02 20.19 26.21
CA ASP A 65 -28.78 20.64 26.86
C ASP A 65 -27.84 19.45 27.09
N GLU A 66 -28.39 18.29 27.48
CA GLU A 66 -27.63 17.04 27.57
C GLU A 66 -27.12 16.57 26.19
N ALA A 67 -27.89 16.80 25.12
CA ALA A 67 -27.48 16.47 23.76
C ALA A 67 -26.30 17.31 23.28
N LYS A 68 -26.18 18.57 23.73
CA LYS A 68 -25.01 19.41 23.44
C LYS A 68 -23.76 18.87 24.13
N ALA A 69 -23.83 18.64 25.44
CA ALA A 69 -22.72 18.06 26.21
C ALA A 69 -22.35 16.64 25.73
N TRP A 70 -23.31 15.85 25.26
CA TRP A 70 -23.06 14.56 24.62
C TRP A 70 -22.25 14.70 23.32
N THR A 71 -22.59 15.68 22.47
CA THR A 71 -21.88 15.89 21.20
C THR A 71 -20.41 16.19 21.43
N GLU A 72 -20.11 17.03 22.42
CA GLU A 72 -18.74 17.37 22.81
C GLU A 72 -17.97 16.16 23.38
N ARG A 73 -18.61 15.34 24.21
CA ARG A 73 -18.02 14.07 24.72
C ARG A 73 -17.73 13.06 23.62
N VAL A 74 -18.65 12.89 22.67
CA VAL A 74 -18.45 12.04 21.49
C VAL A 74 -17.28 12.54 20.65
N GLN A 75 -17.18 13.86 20.47
CA GLN A 75 -16.08 14.46 19.71
C GLN A 75 -14.73 14.23 20.41
N TYR A 76 -14.65 14.46 21.72
CA TYR A 76 -13.47 14.16 22.52
C TYR A 76 -13.08 12.67 22.44
N GLY A 77 -14.04 11.75 22.55
CA GLY A 77 -13.80 10.31 22.38
C GLY A 77 -13.22 9.97 20.99
N LYS A 78 -13.69 10.62 19.92
CA LYS A 78 -13.11 10.43 18.57
C LYS A 78 -11.67 10.94 18.48
N GLU A 79 -11.38 12.08 19.09
CA GLU A 79 -10.03 12.67 19.11
C GLU A 79 -9.04 11.79 19.87
N VAL A 80 -9.44 11.30 21.06
CA VAL A 80 -8.63 10.39 21.86
C VAL A 80 -8.42 9.06 21.13
N SER A 81 -9.48 8.48 20.54
CA SER A 81 -9.35 7.28 19.71
C SER A 81 -8.37 7.49 18.55
N THR A 82 -8.45 8.62 17.84
CA THR A 82 -7.50 8.98 16.79
C THR A 82 -6.06 9.09 17.32
N TYR A 83 -5.87 9.64 18.52
CA TYR A 83 -4.54 9.71 19.13
C TYR A 83 -3.97 8.33 19.46
N THR A 84 -4.79 7.38 19.92
CA THR A 84 -4.30 6.01 20.20
C THR A 84 -3.76 5.33 18.94
N GLU A 85 -4.39 5.58 17.78
CA GLU A 85 -3.86 5.11 16.49
C GLU A 85 -2.50 5.75 16.15
N TYR A 86 -2.40 7.07 16.33
CA TYR A 86 -1.15 7.81 16.13
C TYR A 86 -0.04 7.29 17.05
N ALA A 87 -0.33 7.06 18.34
CA ALA A 87 0.62 6.56 19.33
C ALA A 87 1.21 5.20 18.94
N LEU A 88 0.36 4.26 18.51
CA LEU A 88 0.80 2.95 18.00
C LEU A 88 1.70 3.11 16.77
N ALA A 89 1.27 3.90 15.79
CA ALA A 89 1.99 4.08 14.53
C ALA A 89 3.34 4.78 14.71
N THR A 90 3.37 5.89 15.46
CA THR A 90 4.59 6.67 15.68
C THR A 90 5.61 5.88 16.49
N THR A 91 5.19 5.17 17.55
CA THR A 91 6.12 4.38 18.35
C THR A 91 6.66 3.21 17.54
N ALA A 92 5.82 2.55 16.73
CA ALA A 92 6.28 1.50 15.81
C ALA A 92 7.36 2.01 14.84
N ALA A 93 7.17 3.20 14.26
CA ALA A 93 8.15 3.81 13.38
C ALA A 93 9.47 4.17 14.10
N GLN A 94 9.39 4.56 15.38
CA GLN A 94 10.56 4.89 16.19
C GLN A 94 11.39 3.65 16.58
N VAL A 95 10.74 2.53 16.90
CA VAL A 95 11.44 1.32 17.38
C VAL A 95 11.76 0.31 16.26
N GLN A 96 11.37 0.57 15.01
CA GLN A 96 11.50 -0.40 13.90
C GLN A 96 12.91 -0.96 13.68
N VAL A 97 13.95 -0.19 14.02
CA VAL A 97 15.35 -0.60 13.84
C VAL A 97 15.86 -1.37 15.05
N SER A 98 15.58 -0.87 16.27
CA SER A 98 16.08 -1.44 17.53
C SER A 98 15.28 -2.65 18.00
N GLU A 99 13.95 -2.63 17.83
CA GLU A 99 13.01 -3.62 18.35
C GLU A 99 11.98 -4.02 17.29
N PRO A 100 12.40 -4.64 16.17
CA PRO A 100 11.53 -4.93 15.03
C PRO A 100 10.32 -5.81 15.38
N ALA A 101 10.45 -6.73 16.34
CA ALA A 101 9.33 -7.54 16.81
C ALA A 101 8.26 -6.70 17.53
N LYS A 102 8.66 -5.68 18.30
CA LYS A 102 7.72 -4.77 18.95
C LYS A 102 7.07 -3.82 17.96
N ALA A 103 7.82 -3.35 16.95
CA ALA A 103 7.24 -2.59 15.85
C ALA A 103 6.13 -3.38 15.13
N VAL A 104 6.34 -4.67 14.86
CA VAL A 104 5.31 -5.57 14.31
C VAL A 104 4.09 -5.65 15.23
N ALA A 105 4.30 -5.88 16.53
CA ALA A 105 3.21 -6.02 17.49
C ALA A 105 2.37 -4.74 17.65
N LEU A 106 2.99 -3.56 17.56
CA LEU A 106 2.31 -2.26 17.60
C LEU A 106 1.46 -2.03 16.34
N VAL A 107 1.98 -2.35 15.15
CA VAL A 107 1.21 -2.20 13.91
C VAL A 107 0.09 -3.24 13.81
N ASP A 108 0.29 -4.48 14.28
CA ASP A 108 -0.79 -5.46 14.38
C ASP A 108 -1.90 -4.97 15.33
N ALA A 109 -1.54 -4.33 16.46
CA ALA A 109 -2.52 -3.72 17.36
C ALA A 109 -3.29 -2.57 16.68
N LEU A 110 -2.59 -1.74 15.90
CA LEU A 110 -3.22 -0.67 15.12
C LEU A 110 -4.21 -1.23 14.08
N ILE A 111 -3.82 -2.27 13.33
CA ILE A 111 -4.69 -2.91 12.33
C ILE A 111 -5.92 -3.52 13.01
N ALA A 112 -5.74 -4.17 14.16
CA ALA A 112 -6.86 -4.75 14.93
C ALA A 112 -7.80 -3.67 15.47
N GLN A 113 -7.26 -2.54 15.91
CA GLN A 113 -8.04 -1.41 16.40
C GLN A 113 -8.80 -0.69 15.28
N ASN A 114 -8.10 -0.36 14.20
CA ASN A 114 -8.67 0.29 13.02
C ASN A 114 -7.85 -0.01 11.77
N ALA A 115 -8.24 -1.02 11.02
CA ALA A 115 -7.60 -1.38 9.75
C ALA A 115 -7.64 -0.25 8.70
N LYS A 116 -8.53 0.75 8.85
CA LYS A 116 -8.64 1.90 7.95
C LYS A 116 -7.76 3.09 8.39
N SER A 117 -7.02 2.98 9.50
CA SER A 117 -6.21 4.07 10.03
C SER A 117 -5.31 4.69 8.97
N LYS A 118 -5.30 6.03 8.89
CA LYS A 118 -4.42 6.79 7.99
C LYS A 118 -2.94 6.65 8.34
N TYR A 119 -2.66 6.41 9.61
CA TYR A 119 -1.30 6.29 10.11
C TYR A 119 -0.59 5.01 9.66
N LEU A 120 -1.35 4.00 9.19
CA LEU A 120 -0.76 2.85 8.50
C LEU A 120 0.06 3.30 7.30
N ASP A 121 -0.53 4.14 6.44
CA ASP A 121 0.12 4.61 5.22
C ASP A 121 1.18 5.68 5.52
N GLU A 122 0.86 6.60 6.44
CA GLU A 122 1.67 7.79 6.71
C GLU A 122 2.93 7.49 7.54
N LEU A 123 2.89 6.50 8.45
CA LEU A 123 3.94 6.35 9.47
C LEU A 123 4.59 4.97 9.53
N CYS A 124 3.85 3.87 9.33
CA CYS A 124 4.34 2.55 9.78
C CYS A 124 4.25 1.38 8.79
N ALA A 125 3.57 1.49 7.64
CA ALA A 125 3.44 0.39 6.68
C ALA A 125 4.80 -0.16 6.21
N ASN A 126 5.72 0.71 5.78
CA ASN A 126 7.03 0.26 5.32
C ASN A 126 7.85 -0.40 6.44
N ALA A 127 7.84 0.20 7.63
CA ALA A 127 8.51 -0.32 8.82
C ALA A 127 8.03 -1.75 9.18
N TYR A 128 6.71 -1.92 9.20
CA TYR A 128 6.04 -3.18 9.46
C TYR A 128 6.44 -4.25 8.44
N LEU A 129 6.37 -3.94 7.15
CA LEU A 129 6.70 -4.88 6.09
C LEU A 129 8.18 -5.26 6.11
N VAL A 130 9.10 -4.32 6.35
CA VAL A 130 10.53 -4.64 6.47
C VAL A 130 10.79 -5.56 7.67
N ALA A 131 10.17 -5.28 8.83
CA ALA A 131 10.32 -6.10 10.02
C ALA A 131 9.77 -7.52 9.83
N LEU A 132 8.60 -7.67 9.19
CA LEU A 132 8.03 -8.99 8.85
C LEU A 132 8.92 -9.76 7.88
N GLY A 133 9.47 -9.09 6.87
CA GLY A 133 10.40 -9.70 5.92
C GLY A 133 11.66 -10.24 6.60
N LYS A 134 12.21 -9.51 7.58
CA LYS A 134 13.35 -9.99 8.39
C LYS A 134 12.98 -11.15 9.30
N ALA A 135 11.77 -11.13 9.87
CA ALA A 135 11.34 -12.13 10.86
C ALA A 135 10.88 -13.46 10.25
N GLY A 136 10.40 -13.47 9.01
CA GLY A 136 9.82 -14.69 8.39
C GLY A 136 9.89 -14.73 6.88
N GLY A 137 10.74 -13.90 6.27
CA GLY A 137 10.95 -13.87 4.82
C GLY A 137 9.74 -13.33 4.03
N PRO A 138 9.77 -13.53 2.70
CA PRO A 138 8.75 -12.99 1.79
C PRO A 138 7.32 -13.46 2.09
N ALA A 139 7.13 -14.69 2.60
CA ALA A 139 5.81 -15.22 2.92
C ALA A 139 5.13 -14.40 4.04
N LYS A 140 5.85 -14.18 5.15
CA LYS A 140 5.35 -13.38 6.28
C LYS A 140 5.17 -11.91 5.89
N GLN A 141 6.03 -11.40 5.01
CA GLN A 141 5.85 -10.08 4.42
C GLN A 141 4.54 -9.98 3.63
N ALA A 142 4.22 -10.97 2.79
CA ALA A 142 2.99 -11.01 2.01
C ALA A 142 1.74 -11.07 2.88
N GLU A 143 1.77 -11.79 4.01
CA GLU A 143 0.68 -11.79 4.99
C GLU A 143 0.45 -10.39 5.57
N GLY A 144 1.52 -9.68 5.94
CA GLY A 144 1.43 -8.30 6.42
C GLY A 144 0.83 -7.34 5.38
N MET A 145 1.25 -7.46 4.11
CA MET A 145 0.66 -6.66 3.04
C MET A 145 -0.82 -6.96 2.84
N ALA A 146 -1.22 -8.23 2.94
CA ALA A 146 -2.63 -8.63 2.83
C ALA A 146 -3.47 -8.02 3.96
N LYS A 147 -2.94 -7.99 5.19
CA LYS A 147 -3.59 -7.29 6.32
C LYS A 147 -3.78 -5.81 6.05
N ILE A 148 -2.75 -5.12 5.55
CA ILE A 148 -2.83 -3.69 5.19
C ILE A 148 -3.92 -3.48 4.13
N VAL A 149 -3.91 -4.25 3.04
CA VAL A 149 -4.86 -4.10 1.93
C VAL A 149 -6.31 -4.39 2.34
N ALA A 150 -6.54 -5.22 3.37
CA ALA A 150 -7.88 -5.49 3.86
C ALA A 150 -8.61 -4.23 4.38
N GLY A 151 -7.88 -3.31 5.03
CA GLY A 151 -8.42 -2.04 5.51
C GLY A 151 -8.04 -0.82 4.66
N ARG A 152 -6.94 -0.91 3.91
CA ARG A 152 -6.41 0.11 3.00
C ARG A 152 -6.29 -0.48 1.58
N PRO A 153 -7.42 -0.71 0.89
CA PRO A 153 -7.44 -1.42 -0.39
C PRO A 153 -6.64 -0.74 -1.50
N ASP A 154 -6.30 0.54 -1.31
CA ASP A 154 -5.55 1.38 -2.25
C ASP A 154 -4.12 1.68 -1.78
N ASN A 155 -3.62 0.99 -0.75
CA ASN A 155 -2.25 1.17 -0.29
C ASN A 155 -1.28 0.72 -1.40
N ILE A 156 -0.61 1.70 -2.02
CA ILE A 156 0.24 1.50 -3.19
C ILE A 156 1.43 0.58 -2.88
N VAL A 157 2.03 0.71 -1.70
CA VAL A 157 3.21 -0.08 -1.30
C VAL A 157 2.84 -1.56 -1.18
N ALA A 158 1.77 -1.87 -0.44
CA ALA A 158 1.31 -3.23 -0.22
C ALA A 158 0.80 -3.88 -1.50
N LEU A 159 0.03 -3.15 -2.33
CA LEU A 159 -0.44 -3.66 -3.62
C LEU A 159 0.70 -3.98 -4.59
N THR A 160 1.73 -3.11 -4.65
CA THR A 160 2.90 -3.32 -5.51
C THR A 160 3.62 -4.60 -5.12
N ALA A 161 3.96 -4.74 -3.84
CA ALA A 161 4.70 -5.90 -3.37
C ALA A 161 3.87 -7.21 -3.41
N LEU A 162 2.55 -7.16 -3.19
CA LEU A 162 1.68 -8.32 -3.42
C LEU A 162 1.61 -8.74 -4.89
N SER A 163 1.73 -7.81 -5.83
CA SER A 163 1.76 -8.13 -7.26
C SER A 163 3.02 -8.91 -7.64
N GLU A 164 4.14 -8.64 -6.97
CA GLU A 164 5.40 -9.38 -7.10
C GLU A 164 5.32 -10.77 -6.45
N LEU A 165 4.79 -10.85 -5.23
CA LEU A 165 4.79 -12.09 -4.43
C LEU A 165 3.66 -13.06 -4.78
N ARG A 166 2.55 -12.58 -5.37
CA ARG A 166 1.36 -13.41 -5.66
C ARG A 166 0.91 -13.21 -7.10
N PRO A 167 1.53 -13.92 -8.07
CA PRO A 167 1.21 -13.78 -9.49
C PRO A 167 -0.27 -13.97 -9.83
N ALA A 168 -0.96 -14.88 -9.13
CA ALA A 168 -2.38 -15.14 -9.31
C ALA A 168 -3.27 -13.90 -9.03
N SER A 169 -2.85 -13.04 -8.09
CA SER A 169 -3.57 -11.80 -7.76
C SER A 169 -3.02 -10.56 -8.46
N ALA A 170 -1.94 -10.68 -9.24
CA ALA A 170 -1.23 -9.54 -9.81
C ALA A 170 -2.13 -8.67 -10.70
N GLY A 171 -2.98 -9.27 -11.55
CA GLY A 171 -3.92 -8.51 -12.39
C GLY A 171 -4.99 -7.74 -11.60
N ALA A 172 -5.48 -8.30 -10.49
CA ALA A 172 -6.45 -7.63 -9.62
C ALA A 172 -5.78 -6.45 -8.88
N ASN A 173 -4.57 -6.67 -8.36
CA ASN A 173 -3.80 -5.63 -7.69
C ASN A 173 -3.37 -4.52 -8.66
N ALA A 174 -3.02 -4.87 -9.91
CA ALA A 174 -2.71 -3.92 -10.98
C ALA A 174 -3.86 -2.93 -11.21
N SER A 175 -5.08 -3.43 -11.28
CA SER A 175 -6.28 -2.59 -11.44
C SER A 175 -6.46 -1.62 -10.26
N ARG A 176 -6.19 -2.09 -9.03
CA ARG A 176 -6.24 -1.25 -7.83
C ARG A 176 -5.12 -0.20 -7.79
N LEU A 177 -3.91 -0.53 -8.25
CA LEU A 177 -2.81 0.43 -8.37
C LEU A 177 -3.15 1.56 -9.34
N LEU A 178 -3.71 1.23 -10.51
CA LEU A 178 -4.14 2.23 -11.49
C LEU A 178 -5.28 3.11 -10.95
N ALA A 179 -6.17 2.57 -10.13
CA ALA A 179 -7.20 3.36 -9.45
C ALA A 179 -6.60 4.26 -8.34
N ALA A 180 -5.68 3.73 -7.53
CA ALA A 180 -5.00 4.46 -6.47
C ALA A 180 -4.21 5.66 -7.02
N ALA A 181 -3.58 5.52 -8.17
CA ALA A 181 -2.84 6.60 -8.84
C ALA A 181 -3.72 7.80 -9.27
N LYS A 182 -5.04 7.60 -9.39
CA LYS A 182 -6.01 8.65 -9.76
C LYS A 182 -6.61 9.37 -8.55
N LYS A 183 -6.32 8.91 -7.33
CA LYS A 183 -6.83 9.53 -6.12
C LYS A 183 -6.20 10.90 -5.88
N PRO A 184 -6.89 11.80 -5.17
CA PRO A 184 -6.24 13.03 -4.71
C PRO A 184 -5.06 12.70 -3.79
N LYS A 185 -4.08 13.61 -3.78
CA LYS A 185 -2.96 13.54 -2.86
C LYS A 185 -3.45 13.44 -1.41
N PRO A 186 -2.93 12.50 -0.60
CA PRO A 186 -3.20 12.49 0.83
C PRO A 186 -2.79 13.81 1.50
N GLU A 187 -3.60 14.26 2.46
CA GLU A 187 -3.30 15.47 3.22
C GLU A 187 -1.95 15.34 3.95
N GLY A 188 -1.15 16.40 3.96
CA GLY A 188 0.16 16.42 4.64
C GLY A 188 1.31 15.75 3.89
N LEU A 189 1.06 15.01 2.80
CA LEU A 189 2.12 14.43 1.97
C LEU A 189 2.76 15.50 1.06
N PRO A 190 4.09 15.59 0.97
CA PRO A 190 4.77 16.47 0.01
C PRO A 190 4.42 16.12 -1.44
N ASP A 191 4.32 17.11 -2.32
CA ASP A 191 3.94 16.89 -3.73
C ASP A 191 4.93 15.96 -4.46
N ALA A 192 6.22 16.14 -4.23
CA ALA A 192 7.25 15.30 -4.83
C ALA A 192 7.15 13.82 -4.39
N GLU A 193 6.80 13.59 -3.12
CA GLU A 193 6.61 12.23 -2.60
C GLU A 193 5.34 11.61 -3.18
N TRP A 194 4.27 12.39 -3.29
CA TRP A 194 3.03 11.93 -3.91
C TRP A 194 3.20 11.57 -5.39
N GLU A 195 3.87 12.42 -6.18
CA GLU A 195 4.13 12.12 -7.59
C GLU A 195 5.01 10.88 -7.75
N LYS A 196 5.98 10.66 -6.85
CA LYS A 196 6.76 9.42 -6.82
C LYS A 196 5.86 8.19 -6.55
N MET A 197 4.94 8.28 -5.59
CA MET A 197 4.00 7.20 -5.30
C MET A 197 3.06 6.92 -6.47
N LYS A 198 2.51 7.97 -7.10
CA LYS A 198 1.68 7.85 -8.30
C LYS A 198 2.42 7.17 -9.45
N ASN A 199 3.64 7.63 -9.74
CA ASN A 199 4.44 7.04 -10.81
C ASN A 199 4.77 5.58 -10.52
N SER A 200 5.07 5.23 -9.26
CA SER A 200 5.24 3.83 -8.85
C SER A 200 3.96 2.99 -9.06
N ALA A 201 2.81 3.53 -8.68
CA ALA A 201 1.53 2.85 -8.88
C ALA A 201 1.18 2.67 -10.36
N LEU A 202 1.41 3.68 -11.20
CA LEU A 202 1.22 3.58 -12.65
C LEU A 202 2.20 2.58 -13.28
N ALA A 203 3.48 2.63 -12.91
CA ALA A 203 4.51 1.75 -13.43
C ALA A 203 4.15 0.27 -13.19
N ASN A 204 3.84 -0.08 -11.94
CA ASN A 204 3.50 -1.44 -11.55
C ASN A 204 2.10 -1.83 -12.03
N GLY A 205 1.13 -0.91 -11.97
CA GLY A 205 -0.23 -1.13 -12.47
C GLY A 205 -0.24 -1.50 -13.95
N TYR A 206 0.41 -0.71 -14.80
CA TYR A 206 0.50 -1.01 -16.23
C TYR A 206 1.33 -2.27 -16.51
N PHE A 207 2.46 -2.46 -15.82
CA PHE A 207 3.31 -3.63 -16.02
C PHE A 207 2.56 -4.95 -15.74
N TYR A 208 1.95 -5.08 -14.55
CA TYR A 208 1.25 -6.30 -14.18
C TYR A 208 -0.06 -6.48 -14.95
N ALA A 209 -0.80 -5.41 -15.25
CA ALA A 209 -1.98 -5.51 -16.11
C ALA A 209 -1.62 -6.04 -17.50
N GLY A 210 -0.54 -5.51 -18.10
CA GLY A 210 -0.05 -5.95 -19.40
C GLY A 210 0.47 -7.39 -19.38
N PHE A 211 1.24 -7.77 -18.37
CA PHE A 211 1.74 -9.14 -18.21
C PHE A 211 0.61 -10.15 -18.03
N THR A 212 -0.36 -9.88 -17.15
CA THR A 212 -1.53 -10.74 -16.95
C THR A 212 -2.40 -10.81 -18.21
N ALA A 213 -2.57 -9.71 -18.95
CA ALA A 213 -3.27 -9.73 -20.23
C ALA A 213 -2.57 -10.65 -21.25
N GLY A 214 -1.24 -10.61 -21.31
CA GLY A 214 -0.45 -11.51 -22.17
C GLY A 214 -0.64 -12.98 -21.81
N GLN A 215 -0.65 -13.33 -20.52
CA GLN A 215 -0.94 -14.71 -20.09
C GLN A 215 -2.35 -15.18 -20.49
N LYS A 216 -3.32 -14.27 -20.52
CA LYS A 216 -4.70 -14.52 -20.95
C LYS A 216 -4.90 -14.40 -22.46
N GLN A 217 -3.82 -14.20 -23.24
CA GLN A 217 -3.87 -14.00 -24.69
C GLN A 217 -4.70 -12.77 -25.12
N ALA A 218 -4.93 -11.83 -24.21
CA ALA A 218 -5.55 -10.53 -24.48
C ALA A 218 -4.49 -9.59 -25.07
N TRP A 219 -4.12 -9.83 -26.33
CA TRP A 219 -2.90 -9.26 -26.92
C TRP A 219 -2.95 -7.74 -27.08
N LYS A 220 -4.12 -7.18 -27.37
CA LYS A 220 -4.31 -5.73 -27.50
C LYS A 220 -4.08 -5.02 -26.16
N GLU A 221 -4.66 -5.55 -25.09
CA GLU A 221 -4.52 -5.05 -23.73
C GLU A 221 -3.09 -5.24 -23.22
N CYS A 222 -2.44 -6.35 -23.58
CA CYS A 222 -1.03 -6.58 -23.29
C CYS A 222 -0.14 -5.49 -23.91
N ASP A 223 -0.30 -5.23 -25.22
CA ASP A 223 0.45 -4.19 -25.93
C ASP A 223 0.23 -2.79 -25.33
N SER A 224 -1.03 -2.41 -25.15
CA SER A 224 -1.38 -1.07 -24.65
C SER A 224 -0.86 -0.81 -23.23
N ASN A 225 -1.01 -1.78 -22.33
CA ASN A 225 -0.58 -1.61 -20.95
C ASN A 225 0.96 -1.63 -20.84
N LEU A 226 1.65 -2.57 -21.49
CA LEU A 226 3.11 -2.64 -21.39
C LEU A 226 3.80 -1.41 -22.04
N LYS A 227 3.25 -0.87 -23.13
CA LYS A 227 3.75 0.40 -23.70
C LYS A 227 3.59 1.57 -22.74
N SER A 228 2.48 1.62 -22.00
CA SER A 228 2.27 2.62 -20.95
C SER A 228 3.23 2.45 -19.76
N ALA A 229 3.64 1.21 -19.46
CA ALA A 229 4.60 0.91 -18.40
C ALA A 229 6.04 1.31 -18.78
N LEU A 230 6.47 1.07 -20.03
CA LEU A 230 7.85 1.25 -20.49
C LEU A 230 8.55 2.55 -20.05
N PRO A 231 7.97 3.75 -20.26
CA PRO A 231 8.64 4.99 -19.85
C PRO A 231 8.79 5.11 -18.32
N LEU A 232 7.91 4.46 -17.55
CA LEU A 232 7.90 4.51 -16.09
C LEU A 232 8.86 3.49 -15.46
N ILE A 233 9.21 2.42 -16.18
CA ILE A 233 10.10 1.35 -15.70
C ILE A 233 11.50 1.38 -16.32
N ALA A 234 11.83 2.38 -17.13
CA ALA A 234 13.10 2.45 -17.87
C ALA A 234 14.36 2.37 -16.97
N GLY A 235 14.26 2.80 -15.71
CA GLY A 235 15.34 2.68 -14.72
C GLY A 235 15.47 1.28 -14.09
N ASP A 236 14.53 0.38 -14.32
CA ASP A 236 14.55 -1.02 -13.87
C ASP A 236 14.82 -1.92 -15.07
N ALA A 237 16.08 -2.32 -15.22
CA ALA A 237 16.51 -3.16 -16.34
C ALA A 237 15.79 -4.52 -16.38
N SER A 238 15.46 -5.09 -15.23
CA SER A 238 14.80 -6.39 -15.13
C SER A 238 13.34 -6.31 -15.59
N LYS A 239 12.59 -5.32 -15.08
CA LYS A 239 11.21 -5.06 -15.52
C LYS A 239 11.18 -4.63 -16.99
N THR A 240 12.12 -3.82 -17.44
CA THR A 240 12.23 -3.40 -18.84
C THR A 240 12.47 -4.58 -19.78
N ALA A 241 13.43 -5.48 -19.47
CA ALA A 241 13.68 -6.68 -20.25
C ALA A 241 12.44 -7.59 -20.31
N THR A 242 11.75 -7.76 -19.19
CA THR A 242 10.51 -8.55 -19.09
C THR A 242 9.36 -7.93 -19.89
N ALA A 243 9.22 -6.60 -19.86
CA ALA A 243 8.23 -5.88 -20.63
C ALA A 243 8.49 -6.01 -22.14
N TYR A 244 9.74 -5.88 -22.59
CA TYR A 244 10.11 -6.12 -23.98
C TYR A 244 9.84 -7.56 -24.43
N PHE A 245 10.19 -8.54 -23.62
CA PHE A 245 9.90 -9.94 -23.94
C PHE A 245 8.39 -10.16 -24.14
N SER A 246 7.59 -9.66 -23.19
CA SER A 246 6.13 -9.79 -23.23
C SER A 246 5.49 -9.01 -24.38
N LEU A 247 5.99 -7.79 -24.66
CA LEU A 247 5.61 -6.99 -25.83
C LEU A 247 5.92 -7.70 -27.15
N GLY A 248 7.04 -8.41 -27.20
CA GLY A 248 7.42 -9.21 -28.36
C GLY A 248 6.42 -10.33 -28.62
N ILE A 249 6.07 -11.09 -27.58
CA ILE A 249 5.05 -12.15 -27.68
C ILE A 249 3.70 -11.57 -28.11
N CYS A 250 3.20 -10.54 -27.42
CA CYS A 250 1.84 -10.07 -27.67
C CYS A 250 1.70 -9.38 -29.03
N ASN A 251 2.66 -8.56 -29.46
CA ASN A 251 2.61 -7.94 -30.77
C ASN A 251 2.72 -8.97 -31.89
N PHE A 252 3.63 -9.96 -31.76
CA PHE A 252 3.76 -10.98 -32.80
C PHE A 252 2.49 -11.82 -32.95
N ASN A 253 1.90 -12.29 -31.84
CA ASN A 253 0.68 -13.08 -31.88
C ASN A 253 -0.54 -12.26 -32.30
N PHE A 254 -0.63 -10.99 -31.87
CA PHE A 254 -1.70 -10.12 -32.31
C PHE A 254 -1.60 -9.86 -33.82
N GLY A 255 -0.40 -9.57 -34.32
CA GLY A 255 -0.15 -9.37 -35.75
C GLY A 255 -0.49 -10.61 -36.56
N LYS A 256 -0.18 -11.83 -36.07
CA LYS A 256 -0.65 -13.07 -36.72
C LYS A 256 -2.18 -13.16 -36.76
N LEU A 257 -2.85 -12.88 -35.63
CA LEU A 257 -4.30 -12.96 -35.51
C LEU A 257 -5.01 -11.97 -36.45
N THR A 258 -4.44 -10.79 -36.66
CA THR A 258 -5.01 -9.73 -37.49
C THR A 258 -4.40 -9.64 -38.89
N ASN A 259 -3.51 -10.57 -39.26
CA ASN A 259 -2.72 -10.52 -40.49
C ASN A 259 -1.96 -9.18 -40.69
N ASP A 260 -1.49 -8.57 -39.60
CA ASP A 260 -0.73 -7.32 -39.58
C ASP A 260 0.77 -7.60 -39.47
N ARG A 261 1.43 -7.61 -40.63
CA ARG A 261 2.87 -7.87 -40.74
C ARG A 261 3.73 -6.80 -40.07
N THR A 262 3.30 -5.55 -40.07
CA THR A 262 4.03 -4.45 -39.40
C THR A 262 4.04 -4.67 -37.89
N ARG A 263 2.91 -5.12 -37.33
CA ARG A 263 2.84 -5.49 -35.92
C ARG A 263 3.66 -6.73 -35.58
N MET A 264 3.69 -7.72 -36.48
CA MET A 264 4.60 -8.87 -36.31
C MET A 264 6.08 -8.42 -36.27
N GLN A 265 6.49 -7.50 -37.14
CA GLN A 265 7.84 -6.92 -37.12
C GLN A 265 8.12 -6.16 -35.81
N ALA A 266 7.17 -5.38 -35.31
CA ALA A 266 7.31 -4.73 -34.00
C ALA A 266 7.51 -5.75 -32.87
N GLY A 267 6.78 -6.88 -32.90
CA GLY A 267 6.99 -7.99 -31.97
C GLY A 267 8.40 -8.55 -32.02
N GLN A 268 8.93 -8.80 -33.22
CA GLN A 268 10.31 -9.25 -33.41
C GLN A 268 11.33 -8.24 -32.84
N GLN A 269 11.15 -6.94 -33.10
CA GLN A 269 12.05 -5.90 -32.59
C GLN A 269 12.06 -5.81 -31.07
N TYR A 270 10.90 -5.94 -30.42
CA TYR A 270 10.86 -6.01 -28.95
C TYR A 270 11.55 -7.26 -28.42
N MET A 271 11.39 -8.39 -29.11
CA MET A 271 12.06 -9.63 -28.74
C MET A 271 13.59 -9.52 -28.84
N GLU A 272 14.08 -8.85 -29.89
CA GLU A 272 15.50 -8.53 -30.06
C GLU A 272 16.04 -7.63 -28.94
N LYS A 273 15.29 -6.59 -28.55
CA LYS A 273 15.64 -5.75 -27.39
C LYS A 273 15.70 -6.56 -26.10
N ALA A 274 14.75 -7.47 -25.87
CA ALA A 274 14.75 -8.34 -24.70
C ALA A 274 15.97 -9.28 -24.68
N ALA A 275 16.35 -9.85 -25.84
CA ALA A 275 17.51 -10.72 -25.97
C ALA A 275 18.85 -10.01 -25.73
N ALA A 276 18.91 -8.70 -25.99
CA ALA A 276 20.09 -7.88 -25.73
C ALA A 276 20.26 -7.49 -24.25
N MET A 277 19.21 -7.64 -23.43
CA MET A 277 19.24 -7.29 -22.01
C MET A 277 19.53 -8.51 -21.14
N LYS A 278 20.37 -8.35 -20.12
CA LYS A 278 20.55 -9.37 -19.08
C LYS A 278 19.24 -9.51 -18.29
N GLY A 279 18.74 -10.73 -18.14
CA GLY A 279 17.52 -11.01 -17.40
C GLY A 279 17.07 -12.46 -17.53
N PRO A 280 16.04 -12.87 -16.77
CA PRO A 280 15.57 -14.26 -16.74
C PRO A 280 15.09 -14.78 -18.10
N TYR A 281 14.65 -13.87 -18.99
CA TYR A 281 14.13 -14.22 -20.31
C TYR A 281 15.15 -14.06 -21.45
N GLN A 282 16.41 -13.70 -21.18
CA GLN A 282 17.37 -13.35 -22.25
C GLN A 282 17.53 -14.45 -23.31
N ASN A 283 17.82 -15.68 -22.87
CA ASN A 283 18.02 -16.81 -23.78
C ASN A 283 16.73 -17.20 -24.50
N GLN A 284 15.60 -17.17 -23.79
CA GLN A 284 14.30 -17.44 -24.39
C GLN A 284 13.96 -16.39 -25.45
N ALA A 285 14.23 -15.12 -25.16
CA ALA A 285 14.02 -14.02 -26.09
C ALA A 285 14.89 -14.18 -27.34
N TYR A 286 16.15 -14.56 -27.19
CA TYR A 286 17.04 -14.83 -28.32
C TYR A 286 16.47 -15.91 -29.25
N SER A 287 16.08 -17.07 -28.70
CA SER A 287 15.49 -18.16 -29.49
C SER A 287 14.19 -17.74 -30.18
N GLN A 288 13.31 -17.04 -29.47
CA GLN A 288 12.04 -16.54 -30.03
C GLN A 288 12.26 -15.49 -31.11
N ASN A 289 13.27 -14.62 -30.97
CA ASN A 289 13.63 -13.63 -31.98
C ASN A 289 14.04 -14.32 -33.30
N LEU A 290 14.86 -15.37 -33.24
CA LEU A 290 15.25 -16.14 -34.42
C LEU A 290 14.04 -16.81 -35.10
N ALA A 291 13.16 -17.44 -34.33
CA ALA A 291 11.93 -18.04 -34.85
C ALA A 291 11.01 -16.99 -35.52
N MET A 292 10.86 -15.81 -34.91
CA MET A 292 10.09 -14.71 -35.48
C MET A 292 10.70 -14.17 -36.78
N LYS A 293 12.04 -14.04 -36.85
CA LYS A 293 12.76 -13.65 -38.08
C LYS A 293 12.52 -14.66 -39.21
N GLN A 294 12.58 -15.96 -38.92
CA GLN A 294 12.28 -17.02 -39.89
C GLN A 294 10.83 -16.96 -40.37
N ALA A 295 9.86 -16.85 -39.45
CA ALA A 295 8.44 -16.76 -39.80
C ALA A 295 8.10 -15.52 -40.62
N LEU A 296 8.82 -14.41 -40.44
CA LEU A 296 8.70 -13.22 -41.28
C LEU A 296 9.42 -13.40 -42.63
N GLY A 297 10.55 -14.10 -42.67
CA GLY A 297 11.37 -14.31 -43.88
C GLY A 297 10.85 -15.41 -44.82
N GLY A 298 10.09 -16.37 -44.32
CA GLY A 298 9.47 -17.43 -45.12
C GLY A 298 8.40 -16.87 -46.06
N ARG A 299 8.77 -16.76 -47.34
CA ARG A 299 7.87 -16.83 -48.50
C ARG A 299 8.07 -18.18 -49.16
#